data_AF-A0A8B8TQ67-F1
#
_entry.id   AF-A0A8B8TQ67-F1
#
_cell.length_a   1.000
_cell.length_b   1.000
_cell.length_c   1.000
_cell.angle_alpha   90.00
_cell.angle_beta   90.00
_cell.angle_gamma   90.00
#
_symmetry.space_group_name_H-M   'P 1'
#
loop_
_entity.id
_entity.type
_entity.pdbx_description
1 polymer ?
#
loop_
_entity_poly.entity_id
_entity_poly.type
_entity_poly.pdbx_seq_one_letter_code
_entity_poly.pdbx_strand_id
1 'polypeptide(L)'
;MRHCTLSWQHLAENITSYSFAGTQLTVEVHPRDAMPQLLKKFSLAKRLQGDKNGNTRPRQPGGKDAHAYPWDRSSLKSIPLDLRQFEKLDTYASQVTVKSGLDELVSDLLQEAHSDLERVRAIWIWICHHIEYDIEAAQEKDRQAFKPTTILQTQKTNCDGYAGLFEKMCRIAGVQCMTVPGYSKGFGYQPGQSFSGEFDHAWNAVYLEGRWHLVDSTWGSGLVDSTTSKFTFLYNEFYFLTHPALFIEDHFPDNKNWQLLKPPQSLRQFENNMYHKSEFYNKGMLSAHPETSTIKTVNGKATVTIESCAPTLFMFMLNGKQEHGLLNLRKNGMKLDVYPPTVGTHKLQIFAKGNSEIYSSVLEYTLKCHYTDMDVPLPAELHQPVGPSWFSEQMGIVKPSHLEPVIYTSDGRCSVSFGVEEGISVLASLHGDDGPITEETQRRYIFQLHREKRTELKVQLPHAGKFALKIFVKKRQEPGNYIFVFNYLLCCTNAKVNWPVFPESFGNWGPDNELLEPLSGVLPANHNVPFKLKLHGVAKALVKGQDTWPLTLNHEGYWEGSCSTAGCQEVYVMVLENANHNFYSYILKYKVNAQ
;
A
#
# COMPACT_ATOMS: atom_id res chain seq x y z
N MET A 1 20.83 -7.37 -12.49
CA MET A 1 19.96 -7.29 -11.29
C MET A 1 20.07 -8.60 -10.54
N ARG A 2 20.54 -8.60 -9.28
CA ARG A 2 20.42 -9.78 -8.43
C ARG A 2 18.97 -9.82 -7.94
N HIS A 3 18.25 -10.88 -8.27
CA HIS A 3 16.96 -11.18 -7.67
C HIS A 3 17.16 -11.30 -6.15
N CYS A 4 16.67 -10.33 -5.38
CA CYS A 4 16.51 -10.46 -3.93
C CYS A 4 15.17 -11.16 -3.69
N THR A 5 15.18 -12.49 -3.75
CA THR A 5 14.19 -13.33 -3.09
C THR A 5 14.49 -13.32 -1.60
N LEU A 6 13.92 -12.37 -0.86
CA LEU A 6 13.74 -12.51 0.57
C LEU A 6 12.48 -13.36 0.77
N SER A 7 12.69 -14.60 1.19
CA SER A 7 11.64 -15.57 1.48
C SER A 7 10.80 -15.12 2.68
N TRP A 8 9.58 -14.67 2.42
CA TRP A 8 8.50 -14.71 3.41
C TRP A 8 7.64 -15.92 3.05
N GLN A 9 7.96 -17.07 3.63
CA GLN A 9 7.14 -18.28 3.48
C GLN A 9 5.92 -18.22 4.39
N HIS A 10 4.77 -18.51 3.77
CA HIS A 10 3.47 -18.88 4.31
C HIS A 10 2.73 -17.91 5.23
N LEU A 11 1.61 -17.39 4.71
CA LEU A 11 0.26 -17.65 5.25
C LEU A 11 -0.78 -17.02 4.28
N ALA A 12 -1.20 -17.84 3.32
CA ALA A 12 -2.52 -17.71 2.69
C ALA A 12 -3.41 -18.74 3.39
N GLU A 13 -4.58 -18.33 3.88
CA GLU A 13 -5.88 -18.97 3.65
C GLU A 13 -6.98 -18.44 4.60
N ASN A 14 -8.19 -18.44 4.05
CA ASN A 14 -9.51 -18.25 4.67
C ASN A 14 -10.00 -16.82 4.92
N ILE A 15 -10.42 -16.15 3.84
CA ILE A 15 -11.45 -15.12 3.90
C ILE A 15 -12.80 -15.79 3.57
N THR A 16 -13.60 -16.04 4.60
CA THR A 16 -15.03 -16.36 4.43
C THR A 16 -15.82 -15.07 4.24
N SER A 17 -16.64 -15.06 3.21
CA SER A 17 -17.53 -13.95 2.84
C SER A 17 -18.53 -13.64 3.96
N TYR A 18 -18.58 -12.40 4.43
CA TYR A 18 -19.71 -11.89 5.22
C TYR A 18 -20.43 -10.78 4.46
N SER A 19 -21.72 -11.00 4.27
CA SER A 19 -22.70 -10.09 3.67
C SER A 19 -23.01 -8.92 4.60
N PHE A 20 -22.92 -7.70 4.10
CA PHE A 20 -23.49 -6.53 4.78
C PHE A 20 -24.95 -6.35 4.37
N ALA A 21 -25.84 -6.41 5.35
CA ALA A 21 -27.24 -6.05 5.21
C ALA A 21 -27.43 -4.56 5.54
N GLY A 22 -28.30 -3.90 4.78
CA GLY A 22 -29.06 -2.75 5.24
C GLY A 22 -28.68 -1.40 4.63
N THR A 23 -29.31 -1.05 3.50
CA THR A 23 -29.73 0.34 3.27
C THR A 23 -30.98 0.37 2.39
N GLN A 24 -31.98 1.15 2.82
CA GLN A 24 -33.33 1.20 2.29
C GLN A 24 -33.39 1.69 0.83
N LEU A 25 -34.01 0.89 -0.04
CA LEU A 25 -34.45 1.28 -1.37
C LEU A 25 -35.83 1.95 -1.29
N THR A 26 -35.94 3.19 -1.74
CA THR A 26 -37.22 3.81 -2.09
C THR A 26 -37.62 3.30 -3.48
N VAL A 27 -38.70 2.51 -3.53
CA VAL A 27 -39.27 1.96 -4.77
C VAL A 27 -40.41 2.89 -5.20
N GLU A 28 -40.24 3.59 -6.32
CA GLU A 28 -41.36 4.16 -7.05
C GLU A 28 -41.98 3.08 -7.94
N VAL A 29 -43.23 2.71 -7.63
CA VAL A 29 -44.02 1.76 -8.41
C VAL A 29 -44.74 2.51 -9.52
N HIS A 30 -44.44 2.19 -10.78
CA HIS A 30 -45.27 2.57 -11.92
C HIS A 30 -46.10 1.38 -12.43
N PRO A 31 -47.36 1.61 -12.88
CA PRO A 31 -48.30 0.54 -13.22
C PRO A 31 -47.85 -0.27 -14.45
N ARG A 32 -48.12 -1.59 -14.40
CA ARG A 32 -48.10 -2.48 -15.57
C ARG A 32 -49.17 -2.04 -16.58
N ASP A 33 -48.88 -2.28 -17.85
CA ASP A 33 -49.73 -2.16 -19.04
C ASP A 33 -49.72 -0.81 -19.77
N ALA A 34 -48.68 -0.63 -20.61
CA ALA A 34 -48.83 0.04 -21.91
C ALA A 34 -47.68 -0.38 -22.86
N MET A 35 -47.90 -1.44 -23.64
CA MET A 35 -47.21 -1.61 -24.92
C MET A 35 -47.81 -0.62 -25.93
N PRO A 36 -46.96 0.09 -26.68
CA PRO A 36 -47.23 0.18 -28.12
C PRO A 36 -46.02 -0.31 -28.92
N GLN A 37 -46.32 -1.21 -29.86
CA GLN A 37 -45.43 -1.60 -30.92
C GLN A 37 -44.89 -0.39 -31.69
N LEU A 38 -43.59 -0.39 -31.97
CA LEU A 38 -43.06 0.16 -33.23
C LEU A 38 -41.69 -0.44 -33.51
N LEU A 39 -41.71 -1.56 -34.23
CA LEU A 39 -40.65 -2.00 -35.12
C LEU A 39 -40.22 -0.82 -36.00
N LYS A 40 -39.07 -0.21 -35.70
CA LYS A 40 -38.32 0.56 -36.68
C LYS A 40 -36.90 0.01 -36.75
N LYS A 41 -36.68 -0.78 -37.81
CA LYS A 41 -35.36 -1.02 -38.41
C LYS A 41 -34.65 0.33 -38.52
N PHE A 42 -33.69 0.60 -37.64
CA PHE A 42 -32.76 1.70 -37.86
C PHE A 42 -31.77 1.25 -38.92
N SER A 43 -31.96 1.77 -40.13
CA SER A 43 -31.04 1.64 -41.24
C SER A 43 -29.61 2.02 -40.83
N LEU A 44 -28.64 1.17 -41.15
CA LEU A 44 -27.19 1.41 -41.06
C LEU A 44 -26.73 2.73 -41.73
N ALA A 45 -27.56 3.36 -42.56
CA ALA A 45 -27.15 4.42 -43.48
C ALA A 45 -26.97 5.82 -42.87
N LYS A 46 -27.20 6.06 -41.57
CA LYS A 46 -27.20 7.44 -41.00
C LYS A 46 -26.06 7.81 -40.05
N ARG A 47 -25.07 6.93 -39.81
CA ARG A 47 -23.97 7.19 -38.86
C ARG A 47 -22.63 7.59 -39.51
N LEU A 48 -22.55 7.63 -40.83
CA LEU A 48 -21.33 7.94 -41.56
C LEU A 48 -21.56 9.16 -42.45
N GLN A 49 -20.84 10.26 -42.23
CA GLN A 49 -20.78 11.35 -43.21
C GLN A 49 -19.89 10.88 -44.36
N GLY A 50 -20.51 10.54 -45.49
CA GLY A 50 -19.81 10.15 -46.71
C GLY A 50 -19.26 11.37 -47.44
N ASP A 51 -17.98 11.32 -47.78
CA ASP A 51 -17.42 12.25 -48.77
C ASP A 51 -17.84 11.81 -50.18
N LYS A 52 -17.70 12.68 -51.19
CA LYS A 52 -18.22 12.47 -52.57
C LYS A 52 -17.73 11.20 -53.30
N ASN A 53 -16.81 10.44 -52.70
CA ASN A 53 -16.25 9.19 -53.22
C ASN A 53 -16.66 7.93 -52.41
N GLY A 54 -17.67 8.00 -51.52
CA GLY A 54 -18.14 6.82 -50.76
C GLY A 54 -17.20 6.36 -49.64
N ASN A 55 -16.10 7.06 -49.41
CA ASN A 55 -15.23 6.84 -48.25
C ASN A 55 -15.83 7.50 -47.01
N THR A 56 -16.19 6.68 -46.03
CA THR A 56 -16.69 7.13 -44.73
C THR A 56 -15.49 7.42 -43.83
N ARG A 57 -15.08 8.69 -43.73
CA ARG A 57 -14.03 9.11 -42.80
C ARG A 57 -14.62 9.21 -41.38
N PRO A 58 -13.95 8.67 -40.35
CA PRO A 58 -14.41 8.84 -38.98
C PRO A 58 -14.38 10.32 -38.59
N ARG A 59 -15.31 10.74 -37.74
CA ARG A 59 -15.48 12.14 -37.36
C ARG A 59 -14.41 12.55 -36.34
N GLN A 60 -13.59 13.57 -36.63
CA GLN A 60 -12.66 14.15 -35.65
C GLN A 60 -13.41 14.71 -34.41
N PRO A 61 -12.81 14.68 -33.21
CA PRO A 61 -13.41 15.20 -32.00
C PRO A 61 -13.52 16.73 -32.10
N GLY A 62 -14.73 17.22 -31.88
CA GLY A 62 -15.06 18.65 -31.93
C GLY A 62 -15.51 19.18 -30.57
N GLY A 63 -15.94 20.44 -30.51
CA GLY A 63 -16.39 21.07 -29.26
C GLY A 63 -17.55 20.36 -28.55
N LYS A 64 -18.31 19.50 -29.24
CA LYS A 64 -19.37 18.66 -28.65
C LYS A 64 -18.83 17.40 -27.96
N ASP A 65 -17.63 16.94 -28.34
CA ASP A 65 -16.91 15.84 -27.68
C ASP A 65 -16.09 16.34 -26.49
N ALA A 66 -15.95 17.66 -26.33
CA ALA A 66 -15.35 18.28 -25.16
C ALA A 66 -16.21 18.13 -23.88
N HIS A 67 -17.17 17.21 -23.86
CA HIS A 67 -18.03 16.94 -22.71
C HIS A 67 -17.50 15.77 -21.85
N ALA A 68 -16.81 16.19 -20.79
CA ALA A 68 -16.61 15.58 -19.47
C ALA A 68 -16.75 14.06 -19.36
N TYR A 69 -15.61 13.39 -19.26
CA TYR A 69 -15.45 12.27 -18.35
C TYR A 69 -15.16 12.83 -16.95
N PRO A 70 -16.17 13.10 -16.10
CA PRO A 70 -15.92 13.59 -14.76
C PRO A 70 -15.17 12.51 -13.98
N TRP A 71 -13.99 12.85 -13.49
CA TRP A 71 -13.21 11.95 -12.68
C TRP A 71 -13.71 11.95 -11.25
N ASP A 72 -14.63 11.05 -10.93
CA ASP A 72 -15.16 10.82 -9.59
C ASP A 72 -14.40 9.74 -8.80
N ARG A 73 -13.34 9.19 -9.40
CA ARG A 73 -12.47 8.14 -8.83
C ARG A 73 -13.16 6.79 -8.60
N SER A 74 -14.34 6.56 -9.18
CA SER A 74 -15.10 5.32 -8.98
C SER A 74 -14.71 4.18 -9.91
N SER A 75 -14.23 4.48 -11.12
CA SER A 75 -13.98 3.51 -12.17
C SER A 75 -12.78 3.93 -12.99
N LEU A 76 -11.79 3.05 -13.15
CA LEU A 76 -10.64 3.29 -14.02
C LEU A 76 -11.02 3.40 -15.52
N LYS A 77 -12.27 3.08 -15.86
CA LYS A 77 -12.77 2.97 -17.22
C LYS A 77 -13.69 4.14 -17.56
N SER A 78 -13.62 4.57 -18.82
CA SER A 78 -14.44 5.64 -19.39
C SER A 78 -15.93 5.25 -19.53
N ILE A 79 -16.26 3.97 -19.47
CA ILE A 79 -17.61 3.42 -19.38
C ILE A 79 -17.67 2.31 -18.32
N PRO A 80 -18.84 2.05 -17.69
CA PRO A 80 -18.99 0.91 -16.79
C PRO A 80 -18.74 -0.41 -17.52
N LEU A 81 -17.85 -1.24 -16.98
CA LEU A 81 -17.52 -2.56 -17.52
C LEU A 81 -17.59 -3.59 -16.38
N ASP A 82 -18.21 -4.73 -16.65
CA ASP A 82 -18.07 -5.94 -15.83
C ASP A 82 -17.23 -6.95 -16.60
N LEU A 83 -15.95 -7.05 -16.24
CA LEU A 83 -14.98 -7.89 -16.97
C LEU A 83 -15.38 -9.37 -17.00
N ARG A 84 -16.16 -9.84 -16.02
CA ARG A 84 -16.66 -11.23 -15.97
C ARG A 84 -17.57 -11.56 -17.16
N GLN A 85 -18.22 -10.57 -17.74
CA GLN A 85 -19.08 -10.75 -18.91
C GLN A 85 -18.26 -11.02 -20.18
N PHE A 86 -16.98 -10.62 -20.21
CA PHE A 86 -16.10 -10.82 -21.35
C PHE A 86 -15.29 -12.13 -21.29
N GLU A 87 -15.25 -12.86 -20.16
CA GLU A 87 -14.39 -14.04 -20.00
C GLU A 87 -14.48 -15.07 -21.15
N LYS A 88 -15.71 -15.37 -21.61
CA LYS A 88 -15.93 -16.30 -22.74
C LYS A 88 -15.41 -15.72 -24.05
N LEU A 89 -15.71 -14.45 -24.31
CA LEU A 89 -15.30 -13.75 -25.52
C LEU A 89 -13.78 -13.59 -25.57
N ASP A 90 -13.16 -13.24 -24.46
CA ASP A 90 -11.72 -13.07 -24.32
C ASP A 90 -11.01 -14.41 -24.57
N THR A 91 -11.51 -15.49 -23.97
CA THR A 91 -10.99 -16.85 -24.18
C THR A 91 -11.07 -17.24 -25.66
N TYR A 92 -12.25 -17.04 -26.27
CA TYR A 92 -12.46 -17.30 -27.70
C TYR A 92 -11.48 -16.50 -28.56
N ALA A 93 -11.47 -15.17 -28.39
CA ALA A 93 -10.65 -14.25 -29.17
C ALA A 93 -9.15 -14.55 -29.02
N SER A 94 -8.67 -14.93 -27.83
CA SER A 94 -7.26 -15.29 -27.62
C SER A 94 -6.84 -16.60 -28.32
N GLN A 95 -7.78 -17.39 -28.82
CA GLN A 95 -7.52 -18.69 -29.47
C GLN A 95 -7.75 -18.67 -30.98
N VAL A 96 -8.33 -17.59 -31.53
CA VAL A 96 -8.59 -17.48 -32.97
C VAL A 96 -7.26 -17.40 -33.73
N THR A 97 -7.08 -18.30 -34.70
CA THR A 97 -5.89 -18.35 -35.56
C THR A 97 -6.15 -17.73 -36.93
N VAL A 98 -5.11 -17.13 -37.52
CA VAL A 98 -5.20 -16.51 -38.85
C VAL A 98 -5.20 -17.58 -39.94
N LYS A 99 -6.26 -17.65 -40.75
CA LYS A 99 -6.39 -18.64 -41.84
C LYS A 99 -5.98 -18.09 -43.21
N SER A 100 -6.46 -16.91 -43.57
CA SER A 100 -6.61 -16.49 -44.97
C SER A 100 -6.39 -14.99 -45.21
N GLY A 101 -6.55 -14.16 -44.18
CA GLY A 101 -6.31 -12.71 -44.25
C GLY A 101 -6.99 -11.94 -43.12
N LEU A 102 -6.82 -10.63 -43.14
CA LEU A 102 -7.34 -9.74 -42.09
C LEU A 102 -8.87 -9.73 -42.03
N ASP A 103 -9.56 -9.71 -43.18
CA ASP A 103 -11.03 -9.66 -43.23
C ASP A 103 -11.66 -10.94 -42.67
N GLU A 104 -11.11 -12.11 -43.00
CA GLU A 104 -11.55 -13.39 -42.43
C GLU A 104 -11.23 -13.49 -40.93
N LEU A 105 -10.05 -13.03 -40.51
CA LEU A 105 -9.71 -12.99 -39.08
C LEU A 105 -10.73 -12.14 -38.30
N VAL A 106 -11.06 -10.95 -38.80
CA VAL A 106 -12.09 -10.12 -38.17
C VAL A 106 -13.42 -10.85 -38.18
N SER A 107 -13.84 -11.41 -39.30
CA SER A 107 -15.10 -12.17 -39.38
C SER A 107 -15.17 -13.32 -38.37
N ASP A 108 -14.07 -14.05 -38.15
CA ASP A 108 -13.98 -15.11 -37.15
C ASP A 108 -14.09 -14.52 -35.73
N LEU A 109 -13.32 -13.47 -35.41
CA LEU A 109 -13.40 -12.80 -34.10
C LEU A 109 -14.80 -12.28 -33.76
N LEU A 110 -15.59 -11.87 -34.76
CA LEU A 110 -16.92 -11.33 -34.54
C LEU A 110 -18.02 -12.38 -34.36
N GLN A 111 -17.75 -13.68 -34.50
CA GLN A 111 -18.77 -14.73 -34.38
C GLN A 111 -19.47 -14.71 -33.01
N GLU A 112 -18.68 -14.52 -31.95
CA GLU A 112 -19.15 -14.46 -30.56
C GLU A 112 -19.39 -13.02 -30.06
N ALA A 113 -19.23 -12.00 -30.91
CA ALA A 113 -19.37 -10.59 -30.54
C ALA A 113 -20.71 -10.00 -31.05
N HIS A 114 -21.59 -9.60 -30.13
CA HIS A 114 -22.96 -9.20 -30.44
C HIS A 114 -23.22 -7.69 -30.33
N SER A 115 -22.27 -6.94 -29.75
CA SER A 115 -22.30 -5.48 -29.61
C SER A 115 -21.02 -4.83 -30.13
N ASP A 116 -21.07 -3.53 -30.44
CA ASP A 116 -19.86 -2.80 -30.87
C ASP A 116 -18.75 -2.84 -29.80
N LEU A 117 -19.12 -2.83 -28.50
CA LEU A 117 -18.18 -3.00 -27.39
C LEU A 117 -17.50 -4.37 -27.41
N GLU A 118 -18.26 -5.45 -27.59
CA GLU A 118 -17.72 -6.81 -27.70
C GLU A 118 -16.84 -6.97 -28.95
N ARG A 119 -17.20 -6.36 -30.08
CA ARG A 119 -16.36 -6.39 -31.30
C ARG A 119 -15.00 -5.75 -31.05
N VAL A 120 -15.00 -4.59 -30.41
CA VAL A 120 -13.78 -3.87 -30.03
C VAL A 120 -12.97 -4.68 -29.03
N ARG A 121 -13.63 -5.30 -28.04
CA ARG A 121 -12.99 -6.19 -27.05
C ARG A 121 -12.30 -7.38 -27.71
N ALA A 122 -13.01 -8.12 -28.57
CA ALA A 122 -12.48 -9.31 -29.25
C ALA A 122 -11.25 -8.96 -30.11
N ILE A 123 -11.32 -7.86 -30.86
CA ILE A 123 -10.19 -7.36 -31.67
C ILE A 123 -9.01 -7.00 -30.78
N TRP A 124 -9.24 -6.23 -29.71
CA TRP A 124 -8.17 -5.79 -28.81
C TRP A 124 -7.49 -6.99 -28.12
N ILE A 125 -8.29 -7.94 -27.60
CA ILE A 125 -7.77 -9.17 -26.97
C ILE A 125 -6.92 -9.98 -27.95
N TRP A 126 -7.40 -10.17 -29.17
CA TRP A 126 -6.65 -10.94 -30.17
C TRP A 126 -5.29 -10.30 -30.43
N ILE A 127 -5.25 -8.97 -30.64
CA ILE A 127 -3.98 -8.26 -30.85
C ILE A 127 -3.07 -8.41 -29.65
N CYS A 128 -3.57 -8.22 -28.42
CA CYS A 128 -2.78 -8.27 -27.20
C CYS A 128 -2.14 -9.63 -26.89
N HIS A 129 -2.67 -10.72 -27.47
CA HIS A 129 -2.17 -12.08 -27.24
C HIS A 129 -1.35 -12.64 -28.41
N HIS A 130 -1.39 -12.00 -29.59
CA HIS A 130 -0.80 -12.57 -30.80
C HIS A 130 0.25 -11.70 -31.47
N ILE A 131 0.31 -10.41 -31.16
CA ILE A 131 1.27 -9.50 -31.76
C ILE A 131 2.31 -9.14 -30.70
N GLU A 132 3.59 -9.31 -31.04
CA GLU A 132 4.74 -8.93 -30.23
C GLU A 132 5.21 -7.51 -30.58
N TYR A 133 5.76 -6.80 -29.60
CA TYR A 133 6.40 -5.51 -29.86
C TYR A 133 7.77 -5.69 -30.53
N ASP A 134 7.92 -5.12 -31.72
CA ASP A 134 9.15 -5.14 -32.50
C ASP A 134 10.05 -3.96 -32.11
N ILE A 135 11.02 -4.24 -31.24
CA ILE A 135 11.94 -3.25 -30.69
C ILE A 135 12.95 -2.78 -31.74
N GLU A 136 13.37 -3.67 -32.64
CA GLU A 136 14.32 -3.34 -33.71
C GLU A 136 13.65 -2.37 -34.69
N ALA A 137 12.43 -2.70 -35.14
CA ALA A 137 11.66 -1.83 -36.02
C ALA A 137 11.28 -0.50 -35.36
N ALA A 138 11.11 -0.45 -34.03
CA ALA A 138 10.88 0.79 -33.29
C ALA A 138 12.13 1.70 -33.21
N GLN A 139 13.33 1.15 -33.38
CA GLN A 139 14.60 1.91 -33.38
C GLN A 139 15.00 2.40 -34.77
N GLU A 140 14.39 1.86 -35.83
CA GLU A 140 14.59 2.35 -37.19
C GLU A 140 13.97 3.75 -37.35
N LYS A 141 14.76 4.70 -37.87
CA LYS A 141 14.29 6.08 -38.13
C LYS A 141 13.28 6.18 -39.25
N ASP A 142 13.25 5.18 -40.14
CA ASP A 142 12.29 5.13 -41.22
C ASP A 142 11.06 4.40 -40.69
N ARG A 143 10.02 5.16 -40.32
CA ARG A 143 8.75 4.58 -39.86
C ARG A 143 8.12 3.81 -41.01
N GLN A 144 8.48 2.54 -41.15
CA GLN A 144 7.90 1.69 -42.18
C GLN A 144 6.40 1.63 -41.94
N ALA A 145 5.62 1.94 -42.97
CA ALA A 145 4.18 1.71 -42.93
C ALA A 145 3.93 0.20 -42.85
N PHE A 146 3.66 -0.31 -41.64
CA PHE A 146 3.42 -1.73 -41.45
C PHE A 146 2.15 -2.16 -42.18
N LYS A 147 2.31 -2.95 -43.23
CA LYS A 147 1.17 -3.55 -43.93
C LYS A 147 0.55 -4.62 -43.01
N PRO A 148 -0.78 -4.64 -42.82
CA PRO A 148 -1.41 -5.65 -41.97
C PRO A 148 -1.05 -7.09 -42.37
N THR A 149 -0.87 -7.37 -43.66
CA THR A 149 -0.41 -8.68 -44.15
C THR A 149 0.95 -9.08 -43.57
N THR A 150 1.87 -8.13 -43.46
CA THR A 150 3.20 -8.37 -42.88
C THR A 150 3.09 -8.58 -41.38
N ILE A 151 2.31 -7.76 -40.66
CA ILE A 151 2.11 -7.93 -39.21
C ILE A 151 1.49 -9.30 -38.89
N LEU A 152 0.49 -9.74 -39.66
CA LEU A 152 -0.13 -11.06 -39.47
C LEU A 152 0.83 -12.22 -39.73
N GLN A 153 1.79 -12.04 -40.65
CA GLN A 153 2.80 -13.06 -40.98
C GLN A 153 3.93 -13.11 -39.95
N THR A 154 4.45 -11.96 -39.53
CA THR A 154 5.57 -11.86 -38.59
C THR A 154 5.13 -11.92 -37.14
N GLN A 155 3.84 -11.64 -36.87
CA GLN A 155 3.28 -11.43 -35.54
C GLN A 155 4.04 -10.36 -34.73
N LYS A 156 4.60 -9.36 -35.42
CA LYS A 156 5.50 -8.36 -34.83
C LYS A 156 5.25 -6.98 -35.41
N THR A 157 5.21 -5.96 -34.56
CA THR A 157 5.10 -4.56 -34.99
C THR A 157 5.45 -3.56 -33.88
N ASN A 158 5.60 -2.27 -34.22
CA ASN A 158 5.77 -1.17 -33.26
C ASN A 158 4.43 -0.46 -32.96
N CYS A 159 4.44 0.61 -32.17
CA CYS A 159 3.23 1.34 -31.76
C CYS A 159 2.35 1.82 -32.93
N ASP A 160 2.95 2.38 -34.00
CA ASP A 160 2.22 2.80 -35.20
C ASP A 160 1.50 1.62 -35.88
N GLY A 161 2.15 0.46 -35.96
CA GLY A 161 1.54 -0.73 -36.57
C GLY A 161 0.49 -1.40 -35.69
N TYR A 162 0.62 -1.37 -34.36
CA TYR A 162 -0.45 -1.77 -33.44
C TYR A 162 -1.69 -0.90 -33.64
N ALA A 163 -1.51 0.42 -33.58
CA ALA A 163 -2.61 1.37 -33.70
C ALA A 163 -3.30 1.28 -35.08
N GLY A 164 -2.50 1.15 -36.14
CA GLY A 164 -2.99 0.99 -37.50
C GLY A 164 -3.72 -0.34 -37.75
N LEU A 165 -3.20 -1.45 -37.19
CA LEU A 165 -3.86 -2.76 -37.27
C LEU A 165 -5.21 -2.73 -36.56
N PHE A 166 -5.26 -2.20 -35.33
CA PHE A 166 -6.47 -2.08 -34.55
C PHE A 166 -7.52 -1.20 -35.24
N GLU A 167 -7.12 -0.04 -35.77
CA GLU A 167 -8.01 0.85 -36.54
C GLU A 167 -8.59 0.12 -37.76
N LYS A 168 -7.75 -0.59 -38.51
CA LYS A 168 -8.16 -1.33 -39.71
C LYS A 168 -9.15 -2.45 -39.36
N MET A 169 -8.91 -3.22 -38.31
CA MET A 169 -9.80 -4.28 -37.84
C MET A 169 -11.14 -3.72 -37.35
N CYS A 170 -11.13 -2.63 -36.58
CA CYS A 170 -12.34 -1.94 -36.15
C CYS A 170 -13.18 -1.46 -37.35
N ARG A 171 -12.52 -0.91 -38.38
CA ARG A 171 -13.19 -0.48 -39.61
C ARG A 171 -13.87 -1.64 -40.34
N ILE A 172 -13.22 -2.80 -40.43
CA ILE A 172 -13.83 -4.01 -41.01
C ILE A 172 -15.05 -4.45 -40.18
N ALA A 173 -14.95 -4.34 -38.85
CA ALA A 173 -16.04 -4.62 -37.92
C ALA A 173 -17.17 -3.56 -37.90
N GLY A 174 -17.06 -2.50 -38.70
CA GLY A 174 -18.03 -1.42 -38.77
C GLY A 174 -18.00 -0.44 -37.59
N VAL A 175 -16.94 -0.46 -36.78
CA VAL A 175 -16.75 0.43 -35.62
C VAL A 175 -15.83 1.59 -36.01
N GLN A 176 -16.21 2.82 -35.64
CA GLN A 176 -15.37 3.99 -35.87
C GLN A 176 -14.17 3.97 -34.91
N CYS A 177 -12.98 4.03 -35.47
CA CYS A 177 -11.72 4.06 -34.75
C CYS A 177 -10.77 5.05 -35.44
N MET A 178 -9.93 5.71 -34.66
CA MET A 178 -8.95 6.68 -35.11
C MET A 178 -7.61 6.42 -34.43
N THR A 179 -6.53 6.39 -35.19
CA THR A 179 -5.17 6.46 -34.66
C THR A 179 -4.89 7.87 -34.12
N VAL A 180 -4.29 7.94 -32.94
CA VAL A 180 -3.94 9.16 -32.22
C VAL A 180 -2.43 9.15 -31.97
N PRO A 181 -1.64 9.98 -32.67
CA PRO A 181 -0.22 10.12 -32.39
C PRO A 181 0.02 11.09 -31.22
N GLY A 182 1.14 10.92 -30.51
CA GLY A 182 1.50 11.82 -29.42
C GLY A 182 2.80 11.48 -28.71
N TYR A 183 3.03 12.15 -27.59
CA TYR A 183 4.12 11.85 -26.67
C TYR A 183 3.68 10.87 -25.60
N SER A 184 4.61 10.05 -25.13
CA SER A 184 4.36 9.11 -24.05
C SER A 184 5.42 9.17 -22.96
N LYS A 185 5.04 8.95 -21.70
CA LYS A 185 6.01 8.70 -20.61
C LYS A 185 6.41 7.23 -20.56
N GLY A 186 6.80 6.68 -21.71
CA GLY A 186 7.00 5.25 -21.91
C GLY A 186 8.45 4.79 -21.77
N PHE A 187 8.83 3.84 -22.62
CA PHE A 187 10.18 3.29 -22.68
C PHE A 187 11.22 4.40 -22.88
N GLY A 188 12.20 4.48 -21.97
CA GLY A 188 13.28 5.48 -22.01
C GLY A 188 12.97 6.83 -21.35
N TYR A 189 11.72 7.10 -20.96
CA TYR A 189 11.34 8.33 -20.26
C TYR A 189 12.05 8.45 -18.90
N GLN A 190 12.59 9.64 -18.62
CA GLN A 190 13.11 10.00 -17.31
C GLN A 190 12.22 11.04 -16.63
N PRO A 191 11.91 10.90 -15.33
CA PRO A 191 11.11 11.89 -14.62
C PRO A 191 11.63 13.33 -14.78
N GLY A 192 10.78 14.23 -15.28
CA GLY A 192 11.12 15.64 -15.53
C GLY A 192 11.73 15.91 -16.91
N GLN A 193 11.78 14.92 -17.80
CA GLN A 193 12.12 15.11 -19.21
C GLN A 193 11.05 15.96 -19.92
N SER A 194 11.51 16.90 -20.75
CA SER A 194 10.64 17.66 -21.66
C SER A 194 10.52 16.97 -23.02
N PHE A 195 9.38 17.18 -23.68
CA PHE A 195 9.09 16.60 -24.99
C PHE A 195 9.22 17.66 -26.09
N SER A 196 9.88 17.30 -27.18
CA SER A 196 10.02 18.15 -28.37
C SER A 196 10.31 17.30 -29.60
N GLY A 197 9.98 17.80 -30.78
CA GLY A 197 10.23 17.09 -32.03
C GLY A 197 9.13 16.06 -32.36
N GLU A 198 9.52 14.94 -32.97
CA GLU A 198 8.57 13.93 -33.42
C GLU A 198 7.88 13.19 -32.26
N PHE A 199 6.63 12.80 -32.49
CA PHE A 199 5.83 11.99 -31.58
C PHE A 199 6.41 10.58 -31.43
N ASP A 200 6.57 10.09 -30.21
CA ASP A 200 7.23 8.82 -29.89
C ASP A 200 6.26 7.65 -29.69
N HIS A 201 4.95 7.91 -29.74
CA HIS A 201 3.93 6.89 -29.53
C HIS A 201 2.66 7.13 -30.35
N ALA A 202 1.90 6.06 -30.56
CA ALA A 202 0.60 6.07 -31.22
C ALA A 202 -0.35 5.07 -30.56
N TRP A 203 -1.60 5.49 -30.36
CA TRP A 203 -2.68 4.67 -29.78
C TRP A 203 -3.98 4.92 -30.54
N ASN A 204 -5.13 4.47 -30.01
CA ASN A 204 -6.42 4.62 -30.66
C ASN A 204 -7.46 5.34 -29.81
N ALA A 205 -8.39 5.99 -30.50
CA ALA A 205 -9.69 6.38 -29.97
C ALA A 205 -10.79 5.65 -30.73
N VAL A 206 -11.73 5.04 -30.00
CA VAL A 206 -12.85 4.26 -30.55
C VAL A 206 -14.19 4.88 -30.16
N TYR A 207 -15.14 4.94 -31.10
CA TYR A 207 -16.44 5.56 -30.87
C TYR A 207 -17.47 4.50 -30.45
N LEU A 208 -17.86 4.53 -29.17
CA LEU A 208 -18.82 3.61 -28.57
C LEU A 208 -19.90 4.42 -27.84
N GLU A 209 -21.15 3.96 -27.89
CA GLU A 209 -22.27 4.57 -27.14
C GLU A 209 -22.40 6.11 -27.29
N GLY A 210 -22.02 6.64 -28.45
CA GLY A 210 -22.10 8.06 -28.75
C GLY A 210 -20.91 8.91 -28.27
N ARG A 211 -19.83 8.30 -27.76
CA ARG A 211 -18.63 9.00 -27.24
C ARG A 211 -17.34 8.33 -27.70
N TRP A 212 -16.24 9.08 -27.67
CA TRP A 212 -14.89 8.58 -27.95
C TRP A 212 -14.25 8.01 -26.68
N HIS A 213 -13.59 6.87 -26.79
CA HIS A 213 -12.90 6.17 -25.71
C HIS A 213 -11.47 5.84 -26.11
N LEU A 214 -10.52 5.93 -25.17
CA LEU A 214 -9.09 5.73 -25.44
C LEU A 214 -8.70 4.25 -25.24
N VAL A 215 -7.92 3.72 -26.16
CA VAL A 215 -7.42 2.34 -26.15
C VAL A 215 -5.96 2.34 -26.59
N ASP A 216 -5.10 1.62 -25.88
CA ASP A 216 -3.74 1.32 -26.33
C ASP A 216 -3.56 -0.20 -26.41
N SER A 217 -3.36 -0.70 -27.64
CA SER A 217 -3.08 -2.11 -27.87
C SER A 217 -1.62 -2.46 -27.60
N THR A 218 -0.68 -1.52 -27.80
CA THR A 218 0.75 -1.73 -27.59
C THR A 218 1.06 -1.98 -26.11
N TRP A 219 0.62 -1.10 -25.22
CA TRP A 219 0.85 -1.26 -23.78
C TRP A 219 -0.15 -2.23 -23.13
N GLY A 220 -1.24 -2.55 -23.83
CA GLY A 220 -2.14 -3.65 -23.49
C GLY A 220 -1.53 -5.05 -23.67
N SER A 221 -0.65 -5.24 -24.67
CA SER A 221 -0.06 -6.54 -25.00
C SER A 221 1.01 -7.01 -24.01
N GLY A 222 1.84 -6.09 -23.51
CA GLY A 222 3.00 -6.48 -22.72
C GLY A 222 3.98 -5.38 -22.40
N LEU A 223 5.17 -5.79 -21.96
CA LEU A 223 6.23 -4.89 -21.52
C LEU A 223 7.53 -5.17 -22.25
N VAL A 224 8.31 -4.11 -22.44
CA VAL A 224 9.69 -4.21 -22.91
C VAL A 224 10.63 -4.01 -21.72
N ASP A 225 11.52 -4.97 -21.48
CA ASP A 225 12.57 -4.83 -20.48
C ASP A 225 13.65 -3.87 -21.00
N SER A 226 13.88 -2.76 -20.27
CA SER A 226 14.84 -1.72 -20.64
C SER A 226 16.30 -2.13 -20.58
N THR A 227 16.62 -3.24 -19.92
CA THR A 227 18.01 -3.74 -19.79
C THR A 227 18.34 -4.73 -20.90
N THR A 228 17.40 -5.60 -21.24
CA THR A 228 17.59 -6.69 -22.19
C THR A 228 17.02 -6.36 -23.57
N SER A 229 16.25 -5.29 -23.71
CA SER A 229 15.51 -4.94 -24.93
C SER A 229 14.70 -6.13 -25.44
N LYS A 230 14.00 -6.81 -24.52
CA LYS A 230 13.17 -7.98 -24.83
C LYS A 230 11.70 -7.68 -24.50
N PHE A 231 10.82 -7.95 -25.46
CA PHE A 231 9.39 -7.94 -25.24
C PHE A 231 8.94 -9.21 -24.50
N THR A 232 8.00 -9.06 -23.57
CA THR A 232 7.30 -10.15 -22.91
C THR A 232 5.82 -9.84 -22.91
N PHE A 233 5.00 -10.79 -23.38
CA PHE A 233 3.56 -10.72 -23.23
C PHE A 233 3.20 -10.60 -21.75
N LEU A 234 2.54 -9.51 -21.40
CA LEU A 234 2.00 -9.26 -20.08
C LEU A 234 0.74 -8.42 -20.28
N TYR A 235 -0.36 -9.14 -20.48
CA TYR A 235 -1.65 -8.55 -20.68
C TYR A 235 -1.99 -7.51 -19.61
N ASN A 236 -2.36 -6.31 -20.05
CA ASN A 236 -2.65 -5.18 -19.17
C ASN A 236 -4.01 -4.56 -19.49
N GLU A 237 -5.02 -5.01 -18.75
CA GLU A 237 -6.39 -4.52 -18.84
C GLU A 237 -6.48 -2.99 -18.68
N PHE A 238 -5.56 -2.33 -17.96
CA PHE A 238 -5.61 -0.88 -17.73
C PHE A 238 -5.83 -0.09 -19.03
N TYR A 239 -5.18 -0.48 -20.13
CA TYR A 239 -5.17 0.23 -21.41
C TYR A 239 -6.37 -0.01 -22.33
N PHE A 240 -7.36 -0.78 -21.89
CA PHE A 240 -8.64 -0.92 -22.60
C PHE A 240 -9.67 0.08 -22.05
N LEU A 241 -10.10 1.05 -22.88
CA LEU A 241 -11.15 2.03 -22.54
C LEU A 241 -10.87 2.82 -21.25
N THR A 242 -9.60 3.10 -20.97
CA THR A 242 -9.14 3.84 -19.78
C THR A 242 -9.82 5.19 -19.66
N HIS A 243 -10.14 5.61 -18.44
CA HIS A 243 -10.67 6.93 -18.18
C HIS A 243 -9.65 8.01 -18.60
N PRO A 244 -10.04 9.06 -19.36
CA PRO A 244 -9.07 10.02 -19.89
C PRO A 244 -8.26 10.79 -18.85
N ALA A 245 -8.83 11.02 -17.66
CA ALA A 245 -8.11 11.61 -16.53
C ALA A 245 -6.95 10.76 -16.00
N LEU A 246 -6.91 9.47 -16.33
CA LEU A 246 -5.81 8.56 -16.00
C LEU A 246 -4.91 8.35 -17.22
N PHE A 247 -5.49 8.23 -18.41
CA PHE A 247 -4.75 8.00 -19.65
C PHE A 247 -3.83 9.19 -20.03
N ILE A 248 -4.22 10.43 -19.69
CA ILE A 248 -3.39 11.62 -19.92
C ILE A 248 -2.09 11.62 -19.10
N GLU A 249 -1.99 10.81 -18.05
CA GLU A 249 -0.81 10.78 -17.17
C GLU A 249 0.42 10.20 -17.87
N ASP A 250 0.20 9.33 -18.86
CA ASP A 250 1.23 8.69 -19.66
C ASP A 250 1.09 8.85 -21.18
N HIS A 251 -0.02 9.40 -21.69
CA HIS A 251 -0.25 9.70 -23.11
C HIS A 251 -0.67 11.16 -23.37
N PHE A 252 0.15 11.93 -24.08
CA PHE A 252 -0.14 13.30 -24.48
C PHE A 252 -0.34 13.43 -25.99
N PRO A 253 -1.57 13.61 -26.50
CA PRO A 253 -1.85 13.63 -27.94
C PRO A 253 -1.32 14.88 -28.63
N ASP A 254 -1.01 14.74 -29.91
CA ASP A 254 -0.66 15.82 -30.83
C ASP A 254 -1.76 16.91 -30.90
N ASN A 255 -3.01 16.48 -30.87
CA ASN A 255 -4.20 17.32 -30.87
C ASN A 255 -4.88 17.23 -29.51
N LYS A 256 -4.93 18.37 -28.80
CA LYS A 256 -5.53 18.50 -27.47
C LYS A 256 -6.97 17.99 -27.37
N ASN A 257 -7.74 17.93 -28.47
CA ASN A 257 -9.11 17.41 -28.43
C ASN A 257 -9.15 15.90 -28.14
N TRP A 258 -8.09 15.16 -28.46
CA TRP A 258 -7.97 13.73 -28.15
C TRP A 258 -7.66 13.44 -26.69
N GLN A 259 -7.37 14.48 -25.87
CA GLN A 259 -7.28 14.29 -24.43
C GLN A 259 -8.64 13.94 -23.83
N LEU A 260 -9.75 14.34 -24.48
CA LEU A 260 -11.12 14.15 -23.96
C LEU A 260 -11.32 14.73 -22.53
N LEU A 261 -10.51 15.74 -22.18
CA LEU A 261 -10.51 16.44 -20.90
C LEU A 261 -11.04 17.86 -21.01
N LYS A 262 -11.61 18.35 -19.90
CA LYS A 262 -12.08 19.73 -19.76
C LYS A 262 -11.74 20.28 -18.36
N PRO A 263 -10.85 21.29 -18.26
CA PRO A 263 -10.01 21.82 -19.33
C PRO A 263 -8.97 20.79 -19.81
N PRO A 264 -8.49 20.89 -21.06
CA PRO A 264 -7.35 20.10 -21.51
C PRO A 264 -6.08 20.48 -20.75
N GLN A 265 -5.21 19.51 -20.52
CA GLN A 265 -3.91 19.66 -19.91
C GLN A 265 -2.90 20.23 -20.91
N SER A 266 -2.05 21.15 -20.46
CA SER A 266 -0.93 21.66 -21.25
C SER A 266 0.26 20.71 -21.26
N LEU A 267 1.11 20.78 -22.30
CA LEU A 267 2.33 19.96 -22.37
C LEU A 267 3.24 20.19 -21.15
N ARG A 268 3.39 21.44 -20.72
CA ARG A 268 4.17 21.78 -19.52
C ARG A 268 3.60 21.14 -18.26
N GLN A 269 2.28 21.03 -18.11
CA GLN A 269 1.69 20.30 -16.99
C GLN A 269 2.00 18.81 -17.11
N PHE A 270 1.81 18.22 -18.30
CA PHE A 270 2.18 16.83 -18.56
C PHE A 270 3.64 16.51 -18.20
N GLU A 271 4.60 17.34 -18.59
CA GLU A 271 6.01 17.17 -18.26
C GLU A 271 6.31 17.25 -16.74
N ASN A 272 5.59 18.10 -16.01
CA ASN A 272 5.82 18.31 -14.58
C ASN A 272 5.06 17.33 -13.67
N ASN A 273 3.93 16.80 -14.15
CA ASN A 273 3.11 15.85 -13.40
C ASN A 273 3.91 14.57 -13.09
N MET A 274 3.65 14.04 -11.90
CA MET A 274 4.06 12.70 -11.50
C MET A 274 3.73 11.70 -12.61
N TYR A 275 4.64 10.75 -12.80
CA TYR A 275 4.37 9.64 -13.71
C TYR A 275 3.71 8.50 -12.95
N HIS A 276 2.41 8.30 -13.18
CA HIS A 276 1.67 7.16 -12.69
C HIS A 276 1.66 6.05 -13.75
N LYS A 277 2.39 4.96 -13.48
CA LYS A 277 2.33 3.75 -14.33
C LYS A 277 0.97 3.07 -14.19
N SER A 278 0.56 2.28 -15.18
CA SER A 278 -0.62 1.40 -15.07
C SER A 278 -0.61 0.55 -13.79
N GLU A 279 0.54 0.07 -13.35
CA GLU A 279 0.70 -0.66 -12.07
C GLU A 279 0.24 0.13 -10.84
N PHE A 280 0.34 1.46 -10.83
CA PHE A 280 -0.20 2.29 -9.76
C PHE A 280 -1.71 2.06 -9.61
N TYR A 281 -2.44 2.13 -10.72
CA TYR A 281 -3.89 1.95 -10.76
C TYR A 281 -4.31 0.49 -10.60
N ASN A 282 -3.58 -0.45 -11.21
CA ASN A 282 -3.84 -1.88 -11.09
C ASN A 282 -3.70 -2.37 -9.64
N LYS A 283 -2.87 -1.70 -8.82
CA LYS A 283 -2.75 -1.95 -7.38
C LYS A 283 -3.81 -1.24 -6.53
N GLY A 284 -4.75 -0.51 -7.15
CA GLY A 284 -5.86 0.15 -6.48
C GLY A 284 -5.53 1.56 -5.95
N MET A 285 -4.43 2.16 -6.39
CA MET A 285 -4.07 3.52 -6.01
C MET A 285 -4.88 4.53 -6.83
N LEU A 286 -5.29 5.62 -6.19
CA LEU A 286 -6.16 6.64 -6.77
C LEU A 286 -5.46 7.98 -6.98
N SER A 287 -4.58 8.34 -6.06
CA SER A 287 -3.86 9.61 -6.09
C SER A 287 -2.59 9.54 -5.23
N ALA A 288 -1.65 10.44 -5.51
CA ALA A 288 -0.45 10.61 -4.71
C ALA A 288 -0.10 12.09 -4.55
N HIS A 289 0.42 12.45 -3.38
CA HIS A 289 0.97 13.77 -3.11
C HIS A 289 2.40 13.64 -2.57
N PRO A 290 3.33 14.52 -2.99
CA PRO A 290 3.15 15.60 -3.97
C PRO A 290 2.88 15.11 -5.40
N GLU A 291 2.15 15.90 -6.20
CA GLU A 291 1.78 15.54 -7.59
C GLU A 291 2.94 15.72 -8.58
N THR A 292 4.14 16.05 -8.10
CA THR A 292 5.33 16.29 -8.93
C THR A 292 6.41 15.25 -8.62
N SER A 293 7.14 14.82 -9.65
CA SER A 293 8.21 13.81 -9.53
C SER A 293 9.38 14.24 -8.66
N THR A 294 9.56 15.55 -8.45
CA THR A 294 10.62 16.10 -7.59
C THR A 294 10.04 16.69 -6.31
N ILE A 295 10.58 16.30 -5.16
CA ILE A 295 10.22 16.85 -3.85
C ILE A 295 11.43 17.59 -3.29
N LYS A 296 11.25 18.86 -2.90
CA LYS A 296 12.23 19.58 -2.07
C LYS A 296 11.93 19.28 -0.61
N THR A 297 12.92 18.83 0.14
CA THR A 297 12.73 18.55 1.57
C THR A 297 12.47 19.84 2.35
N VAL A 298 11.62 19.77 3.37
CA VAL A 298 11.42 20.83 4.36
C VAL A 298 12.05 20.35 5.66
N ASN A 299 13.07 21.07 6.16
CA ASN A 299 13.85 20.70 7.35
C ASN A 299 14.37 19.24 7.28
N GLY A 300 14.92 18.85 6.13
CA GLY A 300 15.47 17.50 5.91
C GLY A 300 14.44 16.38 5.83
N LYS A 301 13.15 16.71 5.78
CA LYS A 301 12.05 15.73 5.63
C LYS A 301 11.32 15.90 4.31
N ALA A 302 10.96 14.80 3.68
CA ALA A 302 9.96 14.72 2.62
C ALA A 302 8.76 13.91 3.11
N THR A 303 7.54 14.31 2.75
CA THR A 303 6.32 13.57 3.08
C THR A 303 5.63 13.19 1.79
N VAL A 304 5.28 11.91 1.67
CA VAL A 304 4.46 11.37 0.57
C VAL A 304 3.20 10.74 1.15
N THR A 305 2.06 11.00 0.52
CA THR A 305 0.79 10.33 0.83
C THR A 305 0.24 9.69 -0.43
N ILE A 306 -0.28 8.47 -0.33
CA ILE A 306 -0.97 7.79 -1.41
C ILE A 306 -2.37 7.44 -0.93
N GLU A 307 -3.37 7.69 -1.75
CA GLU A 307 -4.75 7.24 -1.54
C GLU A 307 -5.00 5.94 -2.30
N SER A 308 -5.71 5.00 -1.68
CA SER A 308 -6.09 3.72 -2.27
C SER A 308 -7.57 3.41 -2.04
N CYS A 309 -8.17 2.67 -2.96
CA CYS A 309 -9.58 2.24 -2.88
C CYS A 309 -9.81 1.15 -1.81
N ALA A 310 -8.74 0.45 -1.40
CA ALA A 310 -8.78 -0.60 -0.40
C ALA A 310 -7.52 -0.58 0.49
N PRO A 311 -7.58 -1.15 1.71
CA PRO A 311 -6.41 -1.33 2.55
C PRO A 311 -5.30 -2.09 1.80
N THR A 312 -4.13 -1.47 1.70
CA THR A 312 -3.01 -1.98 0.89
C THR A 312 -1.72 -1.96 1.68
N LEU A 313 -0.89 -2.99 1.52
CA LEU A 313 0.47 -3.02 2.04
C LEU A 313 1.42 -2.27 1.11
N PHE A 314 2.30 -1.47 1.72
CA PHE A 314 3.29 -0.67 1.02
C PHE A 314 4.69 -0.98 1.52
N MET A 315 5.67 -0.71 0.68
CA MET A 315 7.09 -0.73 0.99
C MET A 315 7.74 0.45 0.28
N PHE A 316 8.88 0.92 0.79
CA PHE A 316 9.65 1.96 0.12
C PHE A 316 11.13 1.62 0.11
N MET A 317 11.86 2.24 -0.82
CA MET A 317 13.31 2.22 -0.85
C MET A 317 13.83 3.64 -1.08
N LEU A 318 14.68 4.11 -0.18
CA LEU A 318 15.47 5.33 -0.34
C LEU A 318 16.89 4.93 -0.75
N ASN A 319 17.29 5.30 -1.98
CA ASN A 319 18.57 4.91 -2.59
C ASN A 319 18.83 3.39 -2.52
N GLY A 320 17.78 2.58 -2.69
CA GLY A 320 17.86 1.12 -2.66
C GLY A 320 17.83 0.48 -1.27
N LYS A 321 17.63 1.25 -0.20
CA LYS A 321 17.50 0.73 1.18
C LYS A 321 16.16 1.12 1.81
N GLN A 322 15.60 0.23 2.63
CA GLN A 322 14.37 0.51 3.39
C GLN A 322 14.71 1.11 4.77
N GLU A 323 15.37 2.27 4.75
CA GLU A 323 15.86 2.95 5.94
C GLU A 323 15.44 4.43 5.90
N HIS A 324 15.58 5.12 7.04
CA HIS A 324 15.33 6.55 7.15
C HIS A 324 13.92 7.01 6.75
N GLY A 325 12.91 6.21 7.06
CA GLY A 325 11.51 6.58 6.81
C GLY A 325 10.55 6.01 7.83
N LEU A 326 9.36 6.61 7.90
CA LEU A 326 8.25 6.25 8.75
C LEU A 326 7.03 5.99 7.86
N LEU A 327 6.78 4.72 7.53
CA LEU A 327 5.63 4.30 6.76
C LEU A 327 4.45 3.99 7.70
N ASN A 328 3.44 4.84 7.67
CA ASN A 328 2.19 4.65 8.39
C ASN A 328 1.07 4.23 7.42
N LEU A 329 0.48 3.05 7.68
CA LEU A 329 -0.62 2.50 6.87
C LEU A 329 -1.97 3.05 7.31
N ARG A 330 -2.84 3.36 6.36
CA ARG A 330 -4.19 3.91 6.57
C ARG A 330 -5.22 3.05 5.85
N LYS A 331 -6.49 3.09 6.27
CA LYS A 331 -7.57 2.30 5.65
C LYS A 331 -7.72 2.56 4.15
N ASN A 332 -7.47 3.79 3.74
CA ASN A 332 -7.60 4.31 2.39
C ASN A 332 -6.25 4.76 1.81
N GLY A 333 -5.13 4.16 2.24
CA GLY A 333 -3.82 4.44 1.66
C GLY A 333 -2.68 4.43 2.66
N MET A 334 -1.75 5.37 2.53
CA MET A 334 -0.59 5.46 3.41
C MET A 334 -0.05 6.88 3.52
N LYS A 335 0.75 7.12 4.56
CA LYS A 335 1.63 8.27 4.69
C LYS A 335 3.06 7.78 4.95
N LEU A 336 4.01 8.35 4.23
CA LEU A 336 5.43 8.07 4.36
C LEU A 336 6.19 9.38 4.62
N ASP A 337 6.80 9.49 5.80
CA ASP A 337 7.78 10.54 6.09
C ASP A 337 9.19 9.98 5.85
N VAL A 338 10.01 10.63 5.03
CA VAL A 338 11.36 10.19 4.65
C VAL A 338 12.38 11.26 5.02
N TYR A 339 13.53 10.84 5.53
CA TYR A 339 14.60 11.69 6.04
C TYR A 339 15.91 11.36 5.30
N PRO A 340 16.24 12.03 4.19
CA PRO A 340 17.48 11.73 3.49
C PRO A 340 18.72 11.83 4.39
N PRO A 341 19.64 10.85 4.36
CA PRO A 341 20.76 10.78 5.29
C PRO A 341 21.87 11.78 5.00
N THR A 342 21.93 12.32 3.78
CA THR A 342 22.90 13.34 3.37
C THR A 342 22.22 14.47 2.59
N VAL A 343 22.91 15.60 2.44
CA VAL A 343 22.49 16.66 1.52
C VAL A 343 22.75 16.19 0.08
N GLY A 344 21.84 16.50 -0.83
CA GLY A 344 21.97 16.15 -2.24
C GLY A 344 20.68 15.65 -2.87
N THR A 345 20.84 14.79 -3.88
CA THR A 345 19.72 14.19 -4.61
C THR A 345 19.58 12.73 -4.23
N HIS A 346 18.36 12.31 -3.88
CA HIS A 346 18.06 10.93 -3.50
C HIS A 346 16.90 10.38 -4.32
N LYS A 347 16.95 9.09 -4.59
CA LYS A 347 15.90 8.36 -5.29
C LYS A 347 15.01 7.66 -4.28
N LEU A 348 13.73 8.01 -4.25
CA LEU A 348 12.71 7.34 -3.44
C LEU A 348 11.82 6.51 -4.35
N GLN A 349 11.73 5.22 -4.08
CA GLN A 349 10.83 4.30 -4.78
C GLN A 349 9.79 3.77 -3.81
N ILE A 350 8.54 3.72 -4.24
CA ILE A 350 7.43 3.20 -3.45
C ILE A 350 6.83 2.01 -4.18
N PHE A 351 6.57 0.96 -3.42
CA PHE A 351 6.03 -0.30 -3.89
C PHE A 351 4.70 -0.58 -3.20
N ALA A 352 3.77 -1.18 -3.92
CA ALA A 352 2.48 -1.61 -3.38
C ALA A 352 2.21 -3.07 -3.73
N LYS A 353 1.61 -3.78 -2.78
CA LYS A 353 1.21 -5.19 -2.96
C LYS A 353 -0.15 -5.31 -3.66
N GLY A 354 -1.09 -4.41 -3.34
CA GLY A 354 -2.48 -4.45 -3.78
C GLY A 354 -3.13 -5.81 -3.45
N ASN A 355 -3.94 -6.33 -4.37
CA ASN A 355 -4.55 -7.66 -4.28
C ASN A 355 -3.63 -8.81 -4.74
N SER A 356 -2.37 -8.52 -5.07
CA SER A 356 -1.44 -9.52 -5.61
C SER A 356 -0.48 -10.03 -4.54
N GLU A 357 0.15 -11.18 -4.77
CA GLU A 357 1.15 -11.71 -3.83
C GLU A 357 2.50 -10.97 -3.89
N ILE A 358 2.77 -10.28 -5.00
CA ILE A 358 4.02 -9.56 -5.24
C ILE A 358 3.88 -8.05 -5.09
N TYR A 359 4.95 -7.42 -4.62
CA TYR A 359 5.10 -5.96 -4.62
C TYR A 359 5.51 -5.48 -6.02
N SER A 360 4.80 -4.48 -6.54
CA SER A 360 5.17 -3.77 -7.77
C SER A 360 5.64 -2.36 -7.44
N SER A 361 6.60 -1.82 -8.19
CA SER A 361 6.97 -0.40 -8.09
C SER A 361 5.82 0.45 -8.65
N VAL A 362 5.27 1.34 -7.82
CA VAL A 362 4.10 2.16 -8.19
C VAL A 362 4.46 3.65 -8.35
N LEU A 363 5.48 4.15 -7.65
CA LEU A 363 5.93 5.53 -7.76
C LEU A 363 7.45 5.64 -7.60
N GLU A 364 8.00 6.66 -8.25
CA GLU A 364 9.39 7.06 -8.10
C GLU A 364 9.51 8.59 -7.97
N TYR A 365 10.15 9.05 -6.90
CA TYR A 365 10.42 10.45 -6.62
C TYR A 365 11.91 10.74 -6.61
N THR A 366 12.27 11.93 -7.07
CA THR A 366 13.58 12.55 -6.85
C THR A 366 13.49 13.52 -5.68
N LEU A 367 14.13 13.20 -4.56
CA LEU A 367 14.21 14.08 -3.39
C LEU A 367 15.41 15.02 -3.53
N LYS A 368 15.19 16.33 -3.42
CA LYS A 368 16.23 17.36 -3.32
C LYS A 368 16.35 17.77 -1.86
N CYS A 369 17.37 17.24 -1.20
CA CYS A 369 17.70 17.52 0.18
C CYS A 369 18.73 18.65 0.27
N HIS A 370 18.39 19.74 0.95
CA HIS A 370 19.28 20.90 1.14
C HIS A 370 19.80 21.03 2.57
N TYR A 371 19.25 20.26 3.50
CA TYR A 371 19.57 20.29 4.92
C TYR A 371 19.26 18.92 5.51
N THR A 372 20.16 18.39 6.34
CA THR A 372 19.95 17.16 7.10
C THR A 372 20.00 17.49 8.57
N ASP A 373 18.95 17.07 9.30
CA ASP A 373 18.95 17.13 10.75
C ASP A 373 19.78 15.95 11.29
N MET A 374 20.94 16.26 11.87
CA MET A 374 21.92 15.29 12.36
C MET A 374 21.71 14.94 13.84
N ASP A 375 20.70 15.53 14.52
CA ASP A 375 20.49 15.37 15.97
C ASP A 375 19.84 14.02 16.33
N VAL A 376 20.57 12.94 16.04
CA VAL A 376 20.30 11.51 16.30
C VAL A 376 19.44 10.84 15.20
N PRO A 377 20.00 9.90 14.41
CA PRO A 377 19.28 9.20 13.34
C PRO A 377 18.07 8.41 13.86
N LEU A 378 17.24 7.92 12.95
CA LEU A 378 16.21 6.94 13.33
C LEU A 378 16.88 5.65 13.83
N PRO A 379 16.32 4.96 14.85
CA PRO A 379 16.91 3.73 15.37
C PRO A 379 17.13 2.69 14.28
N ALA A 380 18.28 2.01 14.27
CA ALA A 380 18.59 0.98 13.28
C ALA A 380 17.56 -0.17 13.29
N GLU A 381 17.03 -0.47 14.48
CA GLU A 381 16.01 -1.49 14.71
C GLU A 381 14.58 -1.01 14.41
N LEU A 382 14.37 0.19 13.86
CA LEU A 382 13.04 0.67 13.50
C LEU A 382 12.50 -0.06 12.26
N HIS A 383 11.43 -0.82 12.43
CA HIS A 383 10.81 -1.60 11.37
C HIS A 383 9.55 -0.91 10.82
N GLN A 384 9.15 -1.31 9.62
CA GLN A 384 7.93 -0.84 8.97
C GLN A 384 6.83 -1.89 9.10
N PRO A 385 5.55 -1.51 9.30
CA PRO A 385 5.06 -0.14 9.41
C PRO A 385 5.31 0.49 10.79
N VAL A 386 5.23 1.82 10.86
CA VAL A 386 5.32 2.61 12.09
C VAL A 386 3.93 3.12 12.48
N GLY A 387 3.58 2.91 13.75
CA GLY A 387 2.28 3.24 14.33
C GLY A 387 1.16 2.23 14.04
N PRO A 388 0.04 2.33 14.76
CA PRO A 388 -1.11 1.47 14.55
C PRO A 388 -1.80 1.76 13.21
N SER A 389 -2.50 0.76 12.69
CA SER A 389 -3.17 0.82 11.38
C SER A 389 -4.27 -0.24 11.25
N TRP A 390 -4.93 -0.29 10.09
CA TRP A 390 -5.84 -1.39 9.75
C TRP A 390 -5.16 -2.76 9.84
N PHE A 391 -3.85 -2.83 9.60
CA PHE A 391 -3.09 -4.08 9.69
C PHE A 391 -2.95 -4.53 11.14
N SER A 392 -2.71 -3.60 12.09
CA SER A 392 -2.70 -3.95 13.50
C SER A 392 -4.07 -4.36 14.03
N GLU A 393 -5.15 -3.74 13.52
CA GLU A 393 -6.53 -4.15 13.81
C GLU A 393 -6.78 -5.60 13.35
N GLN A 394 -6.35 -5.96 12.14
CA GLN A 394 -6.43 -7.33 11.62
C GLN A 394 -5.62 -8.34 12.46
N MET A 395 -4.56 -7.87 13.13
CA MET A 395 -3.72 -8.68 14.02
C MET A 395 -4.25 -8.72 15.47
N GLY A 396 -5.44 -8.20 15.72
CA GLY A 396 -6.11 -8.26 17.02
C GLY A 396 -5.74 -7.13 17.99
N ILE A 397 -5.06 -6.08 17.51
CA ILE A 397 -4.75 -4.86 18.29
C ILE A 397 -5.71 -3.75 17.86
N VAL A 398 -6.62 -3.37 18.74
CA VAL A 398 -7.72 -2.43 18.44
C VAL A 398 -7.71 -1.23 19.38
N LYS A 399 -8.32 -0.10 18.97
CA LYS A 399 -8.52 1.09 19.84
C LYS A 399 -7.24 1.54 20.60
N PRO A 400 -6.13 1.82 19.89
CA PRO A 400 -4.91 2.32 20.51
C PRO A 400 -5.12 3.71 21.11
N SER A 401 -4.40 4.01 22.18
CA SER A 401 -4.43 5.31 22.86
C SER A 401 -3.68 6.39 22.08
N HIS A 402 -2.72 5.99 21.24
CA HIS A 402 -1.95 6.87 20.37
C HIS A 402 -2.16 6.44 18.92
N LEU A 403 -2.69 7.32 18.08
CA LEU A 403 -2.86 7.06 16.64
C LEU A 403 -1.64 7.46 15.82
N GLU A 404 -0.89 8.46 16.30
CA GLU A 404 0.31 8.93 15.61
C GLU A 404 1.49 7.96 15.82
N PRO A 405 2.33 7.76 14.79
CA PRO A 405 3.45 6.83 14.85
C PRO A 405 4.59 7.29 15.77
N VAL A 406 4.65 8.59 16.08
CA VAL A 406 5.71 9.20 16.89
C VAL A 406 5.11 9.71 18.21
N ILE A 407 5.74 9.36 19.32
CA ILE A 407 5.37 9.80 20.67
C ILE A 407 6.53 10.60 21.26
N TYR A 408 6.25 11.84 21.64
CA TYR A 408 7.23 12.72 22.30
C TYR A 408 7.05 12.67 23.83
N THR A 409 8.14 12.52 24.57
CA THR A 409 8.14 12.60 26.04
C THR A 409 9.24 13.55 26.50
N SER A 410 8.91 14.41 27.49
CA SER A 410 9.84 15.37 28.08
C SER A 410 10.62 14.79 29.26
N ASP A 411 10.06 13.79 29.93
CA ASP A 411 10.65 13.19 31.12
C ASP A 411 11.14 11.76 30.87
N GLY A 412 11.01 11.23 29.65
CA GLY A 412 11.46 9.88 29.32
C GLY A 412 10.48 8.77 29.71
N ARG A 413 9.27 9.09 30.18
CA ARG A 413 8.22 8.11 30.46
C ARG A 413 7.05 8.27 29.50
N CYS A 414 6.43 7.17 29.13
CA CYS A 414 5.15 7.19 28.42
C CYS A 414 4.31 5.95 28.77
N SER A 415 3.00 6.04 28.56
CA SER A 415 2.10 4.89 28.66
C SER A 415 1.33 4.73 27.37
N VAL A 416 1.39 3.54 26.77
CA VAL A 416 0.67 3.20 25.53
C VAL A 416 -0.33 2.12 25.86
N SER A 417 -1.60 2.30 25.49
CA SER A 417 -2.61 1.25 25.70
C SER A 417 -3.41 0.94 24.45
N PHE A 418 -3.89 -0.29 24.33
CA PHE A 418 -4.75 -0.75 23.25
C PHE A 418 -5.62 -1.91 23.73
N GLY A 419 -6.75 -2.11 23.05
CA GLY A 419 -7.54 -3.32 23.19
C GLY A 419 -6.86 -4.50 22.51
N VAL A 420 -7.03 -5.68 23.09
CA VAL A 420 -6.50 -6.94 22.56
C VAL A 420 -7.66 -7.91 22.39
N GLU A 421 -7.79 -8.49 21.20
CA GLU A 421 -8.82 -9.49 20.91
C GLU A 421 -8.60 -10.78 21.70
N GLU A 422 -9.71 -11.50 21.93
CA GLU A 422 -9.68 -12.75 22.69
C GLU A 422 -8.79 -13.79 22.02
N GLY A 423 -7.98 -14.50 22.81
CA GLY A 423 -7.03 -15.48 22.30
C GLY A 423 -5.72 -14.91 21.74
N ILE A 424 -5.52 -13.59 21.76
CA ILE A 424 -4.24 -12.95 21.39
C ILE A 424 -3.36 -12.73 22.62
N SER A 425 -2.06 -12.94 22.44
CA SER A 425 -0.99 -12.60 23.38
C SER A 425 -0.12 -11.51 22.77
N VAL A 426 0.28 -10.54 23.57
CA VAL A 426 1.09 -9.39 23.14
C VAL A 426 2.43 -9.42 23.85
N LEU A 427 3.48 -9.13 23.10
CA LEU A 427 4.83 -8.92 23.59
C LEU A 427 5.35 -7.57 23.08
N ALA A 428 6.05 -6.82 23.92
CA ALA A 428 6.69 -5.58 23.54
C ALA A 428 8.18 -5.58 23.88
N SER A 429 8.98 -4.87 23.09
CA SER A 429 10.41 -4.63 23.38
C SER A 429 10.82 -3.22 22.95
N LEU A 430 11.76 -2.63 23.69
CA LEU A 430 12.28 -1.28 23.44
C LEU A 430 13.70 -1.37 22.85
N HIS A 431 13.91 -0.75 21.68
CA HIS A 431 15.18 -0.77 20.97
C HIS A 431 15.69 0.65 20.75
N GLY A 432 16.97 0.90 21.05
CA GLY A 432 17.70 2.14 20.74
C GLY A 432 19.06 1.78 20.13
N ASP A 433 19.83 2.79 19.72
CA ASP A 433 21.12 2.58 19.05
C ASP A 433 22.30 2.33 20.03
N ASP A 434 22.04 2.36 21.34
CA ASP A 434 23.05 2.27 22.39
C ASP A 434 23.47 0.83 22.69
N GLY A 435 24.36 0.28 21.87
CA GLY A 435 25.12 -0.95 22.15
C GLY A 435 24.29 -2.21 22.45
N PRO A 436 24.92 -3.34 22.77
CA PRO A 436 24.20 -4.59 23.04
C PRO A 436 23.54 -4.54 24.42
N ILE A 437 22.32 -4.02 24.47
CA ILE A 437 21.39 -4.27 25.58
C ILE A 437 20.84 -5.68 25.38
N THR A 438 20.91 -6.54 26.42
CA THR A 438 20.34 -7.89 26.33
C THR A 438 18.84 -7.82 26.06
N GLU A 439 18.28 -8.80 25.35
CA GLU A 439 16.84 -8.86 25.05
C GLU A 439 15.99 -8.77 26.34
N GLU A 440 16.48 -9.37 27.43
CA GLU A 440 15.87 -9.25 28.75
C GLU A 440 15.81 -7.79 29.21
N THR A 441 16.92 -7.07 29.12
CA THR A 441 17.00 -5.67 29.55
C THR A 441 16.10 -4.77 28.69
N GLN A 442 16.02 -5.00 27.38
CA GLN A 442 15.11 -4.29 26.47
C GLN A 442 13.64 -4.44 26.88
N ARG A 443 13.24 -5.64 27.32
CA ARG A 443 11.89 -5.91 27.80
C ARG A 443 11.64 -5.29 29.17
N ARG A 444 12.66 -5.20 30.02
CA ARG A 444 12.54 -4.62 31.36
C ARG A 444 12.44 -3.09 31.38
N TYR A 445 12.60 -2.39 30.26
CA TYR A 445 12.20 -0.98 30.14
C TYR A 445 10.70 -0.79 29.87
N ILE A 446 9.94 -1.90 29.81
CA ILE A 446 8.51 -1.90 29.59
C ILE A 446 7.86 -2.71 30.72
N PHE A 447 6.82 -2.13 31.32
CA PHE A 447 5.96 -2.84 32.26
C PHE A 447 4.58 -3.02 31.65
N GLN A 448 4.19 -4.27 31.39
CA GLN A 448 2.93 -4.62 30.78
C GLN A 448 1.87 -4.91 31.84
N LEU A 449 0.75 -4.21 31.75
CA LEU A 449 -0.41 -4.34 32.62
C LEU A 449 -1.59 -4.81 31.79
N HIS A 450 -2.35 -5.78 32.28
CA HIS A 450 -3.61 -6.19 31.67
C HIS A 450 -4.76 -5.66 32.52
N ARG A 451 -5.68 -4.93 31.88
CA ARG A 451 -6.90 -4.41 32.50
C ARG A 451 -8.07 -4.84 31.63
N GLU A 452 -8.77 -5.88 32.05
CA GLU A 452 -9.88 -6.50 31.31
C GLU A 452 -9.48 -6.90 29.88
N LYS A 453 -9.99 -6.17 28.87
CA LYS A 453 -9.70 -6.37 27.43
C LYS A 453 -8.65 -5.40 26.87
N ARG A 454 -7.96 -4.65 27.74
CA ARG A 454 -6.93 -3.69 27.34
C ARG A 454 -5.57 -4.09 27.92
N THR A 455 -4.54 -3.90 27.10
CA THR A 455 -3.14 -3.96 27.52
C THR A 455 -2.62 -2.53 27.62
N GLU A 456 -1.94 -2.22 28.72
CA GLU A 456 -1.22 -0.97 28.95
C GLU A 456 0.28 -1.27 29.08
N LEU A 457 1.10 -0.55 28.32
CA LEU A 457 2.55 -0.64 28.32
C LEU A 457 3.11 0.65 28.92
N LYS A 458 3.61 0.57 30.15
CA LYS A 458 4.37 1.65 30.77
C LYS A 458 5.81 1.55 30.30
N VAL A 459 6.35 2.61 29.71
CA VAL A 459 7.71 2.64 29.16
C VAL A 459 8.55 3.65 29.90
N GLN A 460 9.79 3.26 30.21
CA GLN A 460 10.82 4.10 30.81
C GLN A 460 12.02 4.12 29.86
N LEU A 461 12.38 5.28 29.34
CA LEU A 461 13.52 5.42 28.45
C LEU A 461 14.82 5.47 29.27
N PRO A 462 15.85 4.69 28.89
CA PRO A 462 17.13 4.66 29.61
C PRO A 462 17.86 5.99 29.59
N HIS A 463 17.65 6.80 28.55
CA HIS A 463 18.22 8.14 28.43
C HIS A 463 17.47 8.95 27.35
N ALA A 464 17.92 10.18 27.09
CA ALA A 464 17.46 10.96 25.94
C ALA A 464 17.85 10.29 24.62
N GLY A 465 16.97 10.34 23.63
CA GLY A 465 17.21 9.74 22.32
C GLY A 465 15.91 9.34 21.62
N LYS A 466 16.08 8.56 20.56
CA LYS A 466 14.99 7.95 19.79
C LYS A 466 14.99 6.45 20.04
N PHE A 467 13.82 5.87 20.27
CA PHE A 467 13.66 4.44 20.54
C PHE A 467 12.50 3.86 19.74
N ALA A 468 12.66 2.63 19.26
CA ALA A 468 11.60 1.85 18.64
C ALA A 468 10.93 0.96 19.71
N LEU A 469 9.68 1.27 20.06
CA LEU A 469 8.83 0.40 20.86
C LEU A 469 8.14 -0.59 19.93
N LYS A 470 8.70 -1.80 19.81
CA LYS A 470 8.19 -2.85 18.92
C LYS A 470 7.07 -3.63 19.59
N ILE A 471 5.97 -3.85 18.87
CA ILE A 471 4.81 -4.61 19.31
C ILE A 471 4.68 -5.89 18.48
N PHE A 472 4.58 -7.01 19.17
CA PHE A 472 4.42 -8.33 18.59
C PHE A 472 3.18 -9.02 19.12
N VAL A 473 2.59 -9.89 18.31
CA VAL A 473 1.43 -10.69 18.69
C VAL A 473 1.66 -12.17 18.45
N LYS A 474 0.94 -13.01 19.21
CA LYS A 474 0.84 -14.44 18.98
C LYS A 474 -0.57 -14.90 19.33
N LYS A 475 -1.16 -15.77 18.52
CA LYS A 475 -2.38 -16.48 18.90
C LYS A 475 -2.05 -17.55 19.95
N ARG A 476 -2.71 -17.53 21.10
CA ARG A 476 -2.38 -18.37 22.27
C ARG A 476 -2.46 -19.86 21.99
N GLN A 477 -3.37 -20.29 21.12
CA GLN A 477 -3.60 -21.70 20.80
C GLN A 477 -2.74 -22.22 19.64
N GLU A 478 -2.08 -21.33 18.89
CA GLU A 478 -1.27 -21.73 17.74
C GLU A 478 0.20 -21.92 18.15
N PRO A 479 0.85 -23.03 17.75
CA PRO A 479 2.29 -23.16 17.89
C PRO A 479 2.98 -22.11 17.00
N GLY A 480 4.13 -21.59 17.44
CA GLY A 480 4.88 -20.60 16.68
C GLY A 480 5.46 -19.47 17.54
N ASN A 481 6.16 -18.57 16.86
CA ASN A 481 6.81 -17.40 17.45
C ASN A 481 5.88 -16.18 17.41
N TYR A 482 6.21 -15.18 18.21
CA TYR A 482 5.59 -13.86 18.13
C TYR A 482 5.89 -13.21 16.78
N ILE A 483 4.87 -12.59 16.18
CA ILE A 483 4.94 -11.92 14.87
C ILE A 483 4.97 -10.42 15.11
N PHE A 484 5.90 -9.71 14.46
CA PHE A 484 5.96 -8.26 14.49
C PHE A 484 4.73 -7.65 13.82
N VAL A 485 4.09 -6.67 14.48
CA VAL A 485 2.93 -5.97 13.92
C VAL A 485 3.30 -4.55 13.50
N PHE A 486 3.84 -3.77 14.43
CA PHE A 486 4.29 -2.39 14.20
C PHE A 486 5.19 -1.92 15.34
N ASN A 487 5.79 -0.74 15.20
CA ASN A 487 6.46 -0.03 16.30
C ASN A 487 6.00 1.43 16.42
N TYR A 488 6.06 1.98 17.64
CA TYR A 488 6.07 3.42 17.84
C TYR A 488 7.52 3.94 17.84
N LEU A 489 7.73 5.14 17.33
CA LEU A 489 8.96 5.90 17.53
C LEU A 489 8.81 6.79 18.77
N LEU A 490 9.54 6.50 19.83
CA LEU A 490 9.56 7.30 21.05
C LEU A 490 10.71 8.31 20.97
N CYS A 491 10.44 9.58 21.21
CA CYS A 491 11.40 10.68 21.12
C CYS A 491 11.51 11.42 22.45
N CYS A 492 12.73 11.52 22.99
CA CYS A 492 13.02 12.29 24.20
C CYS A 492 14.28 13.15 24.00
N THR A 493 14.15 14.47 24.15
CA THR A 493 15.27 15.41 23.98
C THR A 493 15.92 15.84 25.30
N ASN A 494 15.33 15.46 26.44
CA ASN A 494 15.81 15.87 27.75
C ASN A 494 17.00 15.00 28.20
N ALA A 495 18.23 15.53 28.05
CA ALA A 495 19.48 14.86 28.43
C ALA A 495 19.59 14.45 29.91
N LYS A 496 18.70 14.91 30.80
CA LYS A 496 18.65 14.50 32.21
C LYS A 496 17.92 13.18 32.43
N VAL A 497 17.23 12.66 31.42
CA VAL A 497 16.54 11.37 31.51
C VAL A 497 17.58 10.27 31.73
N ASN A 498 17.34 9.47 32.76
CA ASN A 498 18.13 8.29 33.10
C ASN A 498 17.26 7.36 33.96
N TRP A 499 16.25 6.74 33.35
CA TRP A 499 15.38 5.84 34.11
C TRP A 499 16.00 4.45 34.22
N PRO A 500 15.93 3.83 35.41
CA PRO A 500 16.30 2.43 35.56
C PRO A 500 15.25 1.54 34.88
N VAL A 501 15.60 0.27 34.68
CA VAL A 501 14.64 -0.77 34.29
C VAL A 501 13.58 -0.99 35.38
N PHE A 502 12.43 -1.52 34.99
CA PHE A 502 11.44 -2.11 35.89
C PHE A 502 11.98 -3.37 36.60
N PRO A 503 11.35 -3.82 37.71
CA PRO A 503 11.70 -5.08 38.34
C PRO A 503 11.55 -6.26 37.38
N GLU A 504 12.38 -7.27 37.59
CA GLU A 504 12.31 -8.53 36.86
C GLU A 504 11.09 -9.32 37.34
N SER A 505 10.22 -9.72 36.41
CA SER A 505 9.04 -10.55 36.69
C SER A 505 9.34 -12.02 36.41
N PHE A 506 9.02 -12.89 37.36
CA PHE A 506 9.12 -14.35 37.16
C PHE A 506 7.90 -14.89 36.40
N GLY A 507 8.00 -16.11 35.85
CA GLY A 507 6.98 -16.69 34.96
C GLY A 507 5.58 -16.89 35.59
N ASN A 508 5.48 -16.79 36.91
CA ASN A 508 4.25 -16.80 37.71
C ASN A 508 3.72 -15.39 38.05
N TRP A 509 4.29 -14.33 37.48
CA TRP A 509 3.69 -12.99 37.47
C TRP A 509 2.42 -13.02 36.63
N GLY A 510 1.30 -13.41 37.26
CA GLY A 510 0.00 -13.60 36.61
C GLY A 510 -0.46 -12.36 35.84
N PRO A 511 -1.24 -12.53 34.75
CA PRO A 511 -1.58 -11.45 33.82
C PRO A 511 -2.39 -10.32 34.46
N ASP A 512 -3.19 -10.64 35.48
CA ASP A 512 -4.07 -9.70 36.18
C ASP A 512 -3.39 -8.97 37.34
N ASN A 513 -2.11 -9.27 37.63
CA ASN A 513 -1.38 -8.62 38.70
C ASN A 513 -0.95 -7.21 38.30
N GLU A 514 -1.02 -6.28 39.24
CA GLU A 514 -0.65 -4.88 39.04
C GLU A 514 0.43 -4.46 40.02
N LEU A 515 1.53 -3.88 39.50
CA LEU A 515 2.54 -3.22 40.32
C LEU A 515 2.28 -1.72 40.32
N LEU A 516 2.06 -1.15 41.51
CA LEU A 516 1.90 0.29 41.68
C LEU A 516 3.20 0.90 42.18
N GLU A 517 3.79 0.33 43.24
CA GLU A 517 5.06 0.80 43.82
C GLU A 517 5.87 -0.37 44.41
N PRO A 518 7.22 -0.34 44.35
CA PRO A 518 8.03 0.58 43.58
C PRO A 518 8.13 0.14 42.10
N LEU A 519 8.01 1.08 41.16
CA LEU A 519 8.14 0.78 39.72
C LEU A 519 9.61 0.63 39.28
N SER A 520 10.54 1.24 40.01
CA SER A 520 11.97 1.09 39.72
C SER A 520 12.44 -0.30 40.11
N GLY A 521 13.03 -1.03 39.17
CA GLY A 521 13.73 -2.29 39.43
C GLY A 521 15.04 -2.13 40.16
N VAL A 522 15.50 -0.89 40.37
CA VAL A 522 16.68 -0.54 41.16
C VAL A 522 16.24 0.31 42.35
N LEU A 523 16.41 -0.23 43.56
CA LEU A 523 16.00 0.41 44.81
C LEU A 523 17.17 1.17 45.43
N PRO A 524 16.92 2.29 46.13
CA PRO A 524 17.95 3.00 46.87
C PRO A 524 18.47 2.13 48.03
N ALA A 525 19.78 2.17 48.28
CA ALA A 525 20.41 1.46 49.39
C ALA A 525 20.10 2.14 50.73
N ASN A 526 19.95 1.36 51.81
CA ASN A 526 19.73 1.87 53.17
C ASN A 526 18.46 2.73 53.33
N HIS A 527 17.38 2.38 52.64
CA HIS A 527 16.08 3.07 52.72
C HIS A 527 14.97 2.08 53.10
N ASN A 528 13.90 2.59 53.70
CA ASN A 528 12.63 1.87 53.79
C ASN A 528 11.82 2.17 52.54
N VAL A 529 11.60 1.15 51.70
CA VAL A 529 10.92 1.28 50.42
C VAL A 529 9.49 0.77 50.56
N PRO A 530 8.46 1.56 50.19
CA PRO A 530 7.08 1.11 50.18
C PRO A 530 6.81 0.18 49.00
N PHE A 531 5.99 -0.83 49.24
CA PHE A 531 5.49 -1.76 48.24
C PHE A 531 3.97 -1.69 48.21
N LYS A 532 3.40 -1.54 47.01
CA LYS A 532 1.96 -1.55 46.74
C LYS A 532 1.69 -2.34 45.47
N LEU A 533 1.02 -3.49 45.60
CA LEU A 533 0.71 -4.40 44.51
C LEU A 533 -0.74 -4.86 44.57
N LYS A 534 -1.37 -5.09 43.42
CA LYS A 534 -2.64 -5.82 43.33
C LYS A 534 -2.33 -7.24 42.86
N LEU A 535 -2.59 -8.22 43.73
CA LEU A 535 -2.29 -9.62 43.47
C LEU A 535 -3.57 -10.44 43.56
N HIS A 536 -3.84 -11.27 42.56
CA HIS A 536 -5.04 -12.10 42.48
C HIS A 536 -4.72 -13.56 42.81
N GLY A 537 -5.63 -14.23 43.55
CA GLY A 537 -5.45 -15.64 43.90
C GLY A 537 -4.31 -15.94 44.88
N VAL A 538 -3.89 -14.94 45.66
CA VAL A 538 -2.77 -15.05 46.62
C VAL A 538 -3.29 -15.01 48.05
N ALA A 539 -2.86 -15.97 48.87
CA ALA A 539 -3.20 -16.06 50.29
C ALA A 539 -2.27 -15.18 51.16
N LYS A 540 -0.99 -15.06 50.82
CA LYS A 540 -0.01 -14.20 51.52
C LYS A 540 0.99 -13.60 50.54
N ALA A 541 1.38 -12.36 50.76
CA ALA A 541 2.47 -11.71 50.04
C ALA A 541 3.51 -11.16 51.01
N LEU A 542 4.80 -11.34 50.67
CA LEU A 542 5.95 -10.96 51.48
C LEU A 542 6.99 -10.28 50.59
N VAL A 543 7.84 -9.45 51.19
CA VAL A 543 9.04 -8.89 50.57
C VAL A 543 10.27 -9.41 51.32
N LYS A 544 11.19 -10.06 50.60
CA LYS A 544 12.41 -10.64 51.13
C LYS A 544 13.62 -9.79 50.73
N GLY A 545 14.21 -9.12 51.72
CA GLY A 545 15.57 -8.58 51.66
C GLY A 545 16.49 -9.44 52.52
N GLN A 546 17.31 -8.82 53.38
CA GLN A 546 17.98 -9.51 54.48
C GLN A 546 16.94 -10.19 55.37
N ASP A 547 15.98 -9.41 55.85
CA ASP A 547 14.80 -9.88 56.57
C ASP A 547 13.58 -10.06 55.65
N THR A 548 12.53 -10.67 56.17
CA THR A 548 11.27 -10.89 55.47
C THR A 548 10.17 -9.99 56.04
N TRP A 549 9.52 -9.21 55.20
CA TRP A 549 8.52 -8.20 55.57
C TRP A 549 7.16 -8.58 55.00
N PRO A 550 6.11 -8.75 55.81
CA PRO A 550 4.79 -9.07 55.31
C PRO A 550 4.12 -7.86 54.65
N LEU A 551 3.42 -8.11 53.54
CA LEU A 551 2.48 -7.16 52.96
C LEU A 551 1.08 -7.44 53.53
N THR A 552 0.32 -6.38 53.76
CA THR A 552 -1.03 -6.46 54.31
C THR A 552 -2.04 -6.11 53.22
N LEU A 553 -3.07 -6.94 53.06
CA LEU A 553 -4.15 -6.67 52.12
C LEU A 553 -5.07 -5.59 52.69
N ASN A 554 -5.19 -4.47 51.99
CA ASN A 554 -6.08 -3.38 52.36
C ASN A 554 -7.51 -3.58 51.79
N HIS A 555 -8.43 -2.70 52.20
CA HIS A 555 -9.85 -2.78 51.82
C HIS A 555 -10.12 -2.50 50.33
N GLU A 556 -9.19 -1.85 49.64
CA GLU A 556 -9.24 -1.60 48.19
C GLU A 556 -8.67 -2.77 47.38
N GLY A 557 -8.18 -3.83 48.05
CA GLY A 557 -7.63 -5.02 47.43
C GLY A 557 -6.14 -4.91 47.06
N TYR A 558 -5.41 -3.95 47.62
CA TYR A 558 -3.96 -3.82 47.43
C TYR A 558 -3.18 -4.41 48.60
N TRP A 559 -2.10 -5.12 48.28
CA TRP A 559 -1.09 -5.59 49.22
C TRP A 559 -0.07 -4.46 49.46
N GLU A 560 -0.01 -3.97 50.69
CA GLU A 560 0.82 -2.82 51.07
C GLU A 560 1.76 -3.14 52.23
N GLY A 561 2.96 -2.57 52.20
CA GLY A 561 3.95 -2.71 53.26
C GLY A 561 5.24 -1.97 52.94
N SER A 562 6.27 -2.13 53.75
CA SER A 562 7.59 -1.53 53.50
C SER A 562 8.69 -2.52 53.83
N CYS A 563 9.77 -2.47 53.04
CA CYS A 563 10.96 -3.30 53.22
C CYS A 563 12.18 -2.41 53.40
N SER A 564 13.02 -2.72 54.40
CA SER A 564 14.34 -2.11 54.53
C SER A 564 15.28 -2.69 53.48
N THR A 565 15.99 -1.83 52.74
CA THR A 565 17.04 -2.21 51.79
C THR A 565 18.44 -2.20 52.40
N ALA A 566 18.55 -2.00 53.72
CA ALA A 566 19.85 -2.00 54.42
C ALA A 566 20.55 -3.36 54.27
N GLY A 567 21.81 -3.34 53.82
CA GLY A 567 22.62 -4.54 53.61
C GLY A 567 22.11 -5.49 52.51
N CYS A 568 21.12 -5.09 51.71
CA CYS A 568 20.57 -5.90 50.62
C CYS A 568 21.33 -5.63 49.33
N GLN A 569 21.64 -6.67 48.55
CA GLN A 569 22.03 -6.52 47.13
C GLN A 569 20.81 -6.70 46.21
N GLU A 570 19.86 -7.52 46.61
CA GLU A 570 18.65 -7.84 45.87
C GLU A 570 17.47 -7.91 46.85
N VAL A 571 16.27 -7.58 46.35
CA VAL A 571 15.01 -7.68 47.09
C VAL A 571 14.01 -8.44 46.23
N TYR A 572 13.27 -9.35 46.83
CA TYR A 572 12.34 -10.23 46.15
C TYR A 572 10.92 -10.07 46.68
N VAL A 573 9.91 -10.08 45.80
CA VAL A 573 8.52 -10.22 46.22
C VAL A 573 8.14 -11.69 46.09
N MET A 574 7.57 -12.23 47.15
CA MET A 574 7.22 -13.64 47.30
C MET A 574 5.74 -13.78 47.60
N VAL A 575 5.10 -14.79 47.02
CA VAL A 575 3.68 -15.08 47.27
C VAL A 575 3.46 -16.53 47.65
N LEU A 576 2.41 -16.74 48.45
CA LEU A 576 1.83 -18.03 48.74
C LEU A 576 0.44 -18.07 48.12
N GLU A 577 0.26 -18.87 47.08
CA GLU A 577 -1.01 -18.98 46.35
C GLU A 577 -2.06 -19.74 47.18
N ASN A 578 -1.68 -20.87 47.77
CA ASN A 578 -2.54 -21.70 48.60
C ASN A 578 -2.07 -21.67 50.05
N ALA A 579 -2.95 -21.27 50.97
CA ALA A 579 -2.66 -21.24 52.41
C ALA A 579 -2.31 -22.61 53.01
N ASN A 580 -2.64 -23.71 52.32
CA ASN A 580 -2.32 -25.08 52.72
C ASN A 580 -0.93 -25.54 52.23
N HIS A 581 -0.23 -24.73 51.45
CA HIS A 581 1.14 -25.02 51.00
C HIS A 581 2.16 -24.30 51.89
N ASN A 582 3.37 -24.85 51.97
CA ASN A 582 4.48 -24.27 52.73
C ASN A 582 5.56 -23.63 51.85
N PHE A 583 5.30 -23.48 50.55
CA PHE A 583 6.28 -22.97 49.58
C PHE A 583 5.85 -21.60 49.07
N TYR A 584 6.76 -20.64 49.18
CA TYR A 584 6.60 -19.31 48.59
C TYR A 584 7.30 -19.25 47.24
N SER A 585 6.60 -18.71 46.24
CA SER A 585 7.15 -18.49 44.90
C SER A 585 7.58 -17.04 44.75
N TYR A 586 8.76 -16.80 44.17
CA TYR A 586 9.20 -15.46 43.79
C TYR A 586 8.38 -14.97 42.60
N ILE A 587 7.92 -13.71 42.63
CA ILE A 587 7.15 -13.10 41.53
C ILE A 587 7.80 -11.83 40.97
N LEU A 588 8.56 -11.10 41.79
CA LEU A 588 9.38 -9.97 41.33
C LEU A 588 10.77 -10.00 41.97
N LYS A 589 11.75 -9.47 41.25
CA LYS A 589 13.11 -9.23 41.72
C LYS A 589 13.55 -7.80 41.43
N TYR A 590 14.18 -7.20 42.44
CA TYR A 590 14.75 -5.86 42.43
C TYR A 590 16.24 -5.94 42.75
N LYS A 591 17.03 -5.05 42.16
CA LYS A 591 18.41 -4.78 42.57
C LYS A 591 18.42 -3.63 43.56
N VAL A 592 19.41 -3.59 44.44
CA VAL A 592 19.66 -2.45 45.33
C VAL A 592 20.96 -1.78 44.89
N ASN A 593 21.00 -0.44 44.91
CA ASN A 593 22.21 0.31 44.57
C ASN A 593 23.39 -0.15 45.43
N ALA A 594 24.60 -0.11 44.86
CA ALA A 594 25.82 -0.24 45.65
C ALA A 594 25.88 0.94 46.65
N GLN A 595 26.32 0.64 47.87
CA GLN A 595 26.42 1.61 48.97
C GLN A 595 27.42 2.73 48.69
#